data_AF-U2K4Z8-F1
#
_entry.id   AF-U2K4Z8-F1
#
_cell.length_a   1.000
_cell.length_b   1.000
_cell.length_c   1.000
_cell.angle_alpha   90.00
_cell.angle_beta   90.00
_cell.angle_gamma   90.00
#
_symmetry.space_group_name_H-M   'P 1'
#
loop_
_entity.id
_entity.type
_entity.pdbx_description
1 polymer ?
#
loop_
_entity_poly.entity_id
_entity_poly.type
_entity_poly.pdbx_seq_one_letter_code
_entity_poly.pdbx_strand_id
1 'polypeptide(L)'
;MKYVFGGILSLLLLATLAFYILGMWGVELPVTSADLGKAWITGLIILGAILVFLVLLPFFFGRRHSRGYDKSSDSVAQRKLD
;
A
#
# COMPACT_ATOMS: atom_id res chain seq x y z
N MET A 1 -12.88 2.35 -7.67
CA MET A 1 -11.95 1.74 -6.69
C MET A 1 -11.56 2.67 -5.54
N LYS A 2 -11.46 4.00 -5.71
CA LYS A 2 -11.04 4.95 -4.65
C LYS A 2 -11.88 4.87 -3.37
N TYR A 3 -13.19 4.67 -3.49
CA TYR A 3 -14.12 4.56 -2.35
C TYR A 3 -14.16 3.18 -1.69
N VAL A 4 -13.74 2.14 -2.42
CA VAL A 4 -13.73 0.76 -1.93
C VAL A 4 -12.67 0.62 -0.83
N PHE A 5 -11.52 1.27 -1.00
CA PHE A 5 -10.47 1.30 0.01
C PHE A 5 -10.93 1.97 1.31
N GLY A 6 -11.63 3.11 1.21
CA GLY A 6 -12.21 3.79 2.38
C GLY A 6 -13.28 2.94 3.08
N GLY A 7 -14.13 2.26 2.31
CA GLY A 7 -15.14 1.33 2.83
C GLY A 7 -14.54 0.14 3.58
N ILE A 8 -13.48 -0.47 3.02
CA ILE A 8 -12.78 -1.59 3.68
C ILE A 8 -12.12 -1.13 4.98
N LEU A 9 -11.47 0.04 4.98
CA LEU A 9 -10.82 0.58 6.17
C LEU A 9 -11.84 0.92 7.27
N SER A 10 -12.96 1.51 6.90
CA SER A 10 -14.03 1.83 7.85
C SER A 10 -14.71 0.58 8.41
N LEU A 11 -14.91 -0.47 7.61
CA LEU A 11 -15.37 -1.79 8.08
C LEU A 11 -14.40 -2.42 9.08
N LEU A 12 -13.09 -2.36 8.80
CA LEU A 12 -12.05 -2.87 9.70
C LEU A 12 -12.05 -2.16 11.05
N LEU A 13 -12.19 -0.82 11.04
CA LEU A 13 -12.32 -0.02 12.26
C LEU A 13 -13.59 -0.37 13.02
N LEU A 14 -14.72 -0.52 12.32
CA LEU A 14 -16.00 -0.89 12.94
C LEU A 14 -15.94 -2.27 13.61
N ALA A 15 -15.33 -3.25 12.93
CA ALA A 15 -15.13 -4.60 13.47
C ALA A 15 -14.23 -4.59 14.70
N THR A 16 -13.16 -3.78 14.68
CA THR A 16 -12.27 -3.60 15.83
C THR A 16 -13.02 -2.96 17.00
N LEU A 17 -13.87 -1.95 16.75
CA LEU A 17 -14.68 -1.32 17.77
C LEU A 17 -15.68 -2.30 18.38
N ALA A 18 -16.37 -3.08 17.54
CA ALA A 18 -17.32 -4.09 17.98
C ALA A 18 -16.66 -5.16 18.87
N PHE A 19 -15.43 -5.58 18.52
CA PHE A 19 -14.63 -6.48 19.36
C PHE A 19 -14.42 -5.94 20.77
N TYR A 20 -14.02 -4.67 20.91
CA TYR A 20 -13.82 -4.05 22.23
C TYR A 20 -15.14 -3.86 22.99
N ILE A 21 -16.23 -3.50 22.30
CA ILE A 21 -17.56 -3.37 22.92
C ILE A 21 -18.02 -4.72 23.48
N LEU A 22 -17.90 -5.80 22.70
CA LEU A 22 -18.25 -7.15 23.14
C LEU A 22 -17.38 -7.61 24.31
N GLY A 23 -16.09 -7.29 24.29
CA GLY A 23 -15.19 -7.55 25.42
C GLY A 23 -15.59 -6.80 26.69
N MET A 24 -16.01 -5.53 26.59
CA MET A 24 -16.53 -4.77 27.74
C MET A 24 -17.84 -5.33 28.29
N TRP A 25 -18.64 -5.99 27.44
CA TRP A 25 -19.86 -6.69 27.84
C TRP A 25 -19.59 -8.06 28.50
N GLY A 26 -18.32 -8.46 28.64
CA GLY A 26 -17.93 -9.72 29.26
C GLY A 26 -18.13 -10.94 28.35
N VAL A 27 -18.30 -10.73 27.05
CA VAL A 27 -18.35 -11.83 26.08
C VAL A 27 -16.94 -12.42 25.94
N GLU A 28 -16.81 -13.73 26.21
CA GLU A 28 -15.57 -14.45 25.93
C GLU A 28 -15.39 -14.58 24.42
N LEU A 29 -14.46 -13.79 23.89
CA LEU A 29 -14.14 -13.80 22.47
C LEU A 29 -13.02 -14.82 22.21
N PRO A 30 -13.10 -15.61 21.12
CA PRO A 30 -12.09 -16.61 20.76
C PRO A 30 -10.76 -15.99 20.31
N VAL A 31 -10.71 -14.66 20.16
CA VAL A 31 -9.53 -13.90 19.73
C VAL A 31 -9.13 -12.98 20.87
N THR A 32 -7.85 -12.99 21.24
CA THR A 32 -7.34 -12.10 22.28
C THR A 32 -6.97 -10.73 21.73
N SER A 33 -6.89 -9.73 22.61
CA SER A 33 -6.39 -8.40 22.25
C SER A 33 -4.95 -8.43 21.69
N ALA A 34 -4.13 -9.37 22.16
CA ALA A 34 -2.77 -9.59 21.67
C ALA A 34 -2.77 -10.07 20.21
N ASP A 35 -3.70 -10.96 19.85
CA ASP A 35 -3.80 -11.47 18.48
C ASP A 35 -4.37 -10.41 17.53
N LEU A 36 -5.29 -9.57 18.01
CA LEU A 36 -5.73 -8.37 17.28
C LEU A 36 -4.56 -7.42 16.99
N GLY A 37 -3.69 -7.21 17.97
CA GLY A 37 -2.48 -6.38 17.81
C GLY A 37 -1.52 -6.94 16.76
N LYS A 38 -1.27 -8.27 16.77
CA LYS A 38 -0.45 -8.93 15.75
C LYS A 38 -1.05 -8.78 14.35
N ALA A 39 -2.38 -8.88 14.21
CA ALA A 39 -3.06 -8.69 12.93
C ALA A 39 -2.87 -7.26 12.39
N TRP A 40 -3.01 -6.24 13.26
CA TRP A 40 -2.78 -4.85 12.90
C TRP A 40 -1.33 -4.58 12.47
N ILE A 41 -0.35 -5.08 13.23
CA ILE A 41 1.07 -4.95 12.91
C ILE A 41 1.37 -5.59 11.56
N THR A 42 0.85 -6.80 11.31
CA THR A 42 1.04 -7.52 10.05
C THR A 42 0.45 -6.74 8.88
N GLY A 43 -0.75 -6.18 9.03
CA GLY A 43 -1.38 -5.32 8.03
C GLY A 43 -0.56 -4.05 7.73
N LEU A 44 -0.01 -3.40 8.76
CA LEU A 44 0.86 -2.23 8.60
C LEU A 44 2.18 -2.55 7.89
N ILE A 45 2.78 -3.71 8.19
CA ILE A 45 3.99 -4.17 7.51
C ILE A 45 3.72 -4.40 6.03
N ILE A 46 2.61 -5.06 5.68
CA ILE A 46 2.22 -5.29 4.28
C ILE A 46 1.96 -3.96 3.57
N LEU A 47 1.22 -3.05 4.19
CA LEU A 47 0.96 -1.71 3.65
C LEU A 47 2.28 -0.94 3.41
N GLY A 48 3.18 -0.99 4.40
CA GLY A 48 4.50 -0.38 4.31
C GLY A 48 5.36 -0.99 3.20
N ALA A 49 5.34 -2.31 3.05
CA ALA A 49 6.05 -3.02 1.98
C ALA A 49 5.50 -2.65 0.59
N ILE A 50 4.18 -2.52 0.45
CA ILE A 50 3.53 -2.07 -0.79
C ILE A 50 3.93 -0.62 -1.11
N LEU A 51 3.93 0.27 -0.10
CA LEU A 51 4.38 1.65 -0.25
C LEU A 51 5.85 1.73 -0.66
N VAL A 52 6.71 0.93 -0.02
CA VAL A 52 8.13 0.79 -0.37
C VAL A 52 8.25 0.32 -1.81
N PHE A 53 7.52 -0.72 -2.23
CA PHE A 53 7.53 -1.17 -3.62
C PHE A 53 7.05 -0.06 -4.58
N LEU A 54 5.95 0.63 -4.27
CA LEU A 54 5.39 1.66 -5.14
C LEU A 54 6.24 2.94 -5.22
N VAL A 55 7.01 3.27 -4.18
CA VAL A 55 7.79 4.52 -4.11
C VAL A 55 9.26 4.27 -4.41
N LEU A 56 9.88 3.24 -3.82
CA LEU A 56 11.30 2.96 -3.97
C LEU A 56 11.63 2.22 -5.27
N LEU A 57 10.82 1.28 -5.77
CA LEU A 57 11.13 0.64 -7.06
C LEU A 57 11.17 1.62 -8.24
N PRO A 58 10.20 2.53 -8.45
CA PRO A 58 10.33 3.50 -9.54
C PRO A 58 11.47 4.50 -9.29
N PHE A 59 11.90 4.72 -8.05
CA PHE A 59 13.07 5.55 -7.76
C PHE A 59 14.38 4.88 -8.19
N PHE A 60 14.56 3.58 -7.90
CA PHE A 60 15.78 2.83 -8.22
C PHE A 60 15.78 2.22 -9.63
N PHE A 61 14.62 1.83 -10.16
CA PHE A 61 14.46 1.17 -11.47
C PHE A 61 13.78 2.03 -12.54
N GLY A 62 13.15 3.17 -12.19
CA GLY A 62 12.39 4.00 -13.13
C GLY A 62 13.21 4.90 -14.05
N ARG A 63 14.53 4.98 -13.91
CA ARG A 63 15.41 5.80 -14.78
C ARG A 63 16.16 5.02 -15.85
N ARG A 64 15.62 3.92 -16.38
CA ARG A 64 16.25 3.19 -17.49
C ARG A 64 15.52 3.20 -18.83
N HIS A 65 14.33 3.80 -18.93
CA HIS A 65 13.56 3.78 -20.19
C HIS A 65 13.17 5.16 -20.76
N SER A 66 13.90 6.22 -20.42
CA SER A 66 13.70 7.53 -21.06
C SER A 66 14.98 8.38 -21.11
N ARG A 67 16.11 7.79 -21.52
CA ARG A 67 17.10 8.60 -22.27
C ARG A 67 16.60 8.69 -23.71
N GLY A 68 15.63 9.58 -23.89
CA GLY A 68 14.94 9.80 -25.16
C GLY A 68 15.90 10.27 -26.24
N TYR A 69 15.85 9.58 -27.38
CA TYR A 69 15.93 10.22 -28.68
C TYR A 69 14.58 10.34 -29.32
N ASP A 70 14.47 11.47 -29.99
CA ASP A 70 13.30 12.06 -30.58
C ASP A 70 12.87 11.28 -31.82
N LYS A 71 11.57 10.92 -31.87
CA LYS A 71 10.95 10.18 -32.99
C LYS A 71 10.10 11.09 -33.88
N SER A 72 10.19 12.41 -33.71
CA SER A 72 9.36 13.39 -34.43
C SER A 72 9.99 13.99 -35.70
N SER A 73 11.26 13.68 -36.00
CA SER A 73 12.02 14.33 -37.08
C SER A 73 12.50 13.33 -38.13
N ASP A 74 12.18 13.63 -39.39
CA ASP A 74 12.49 12.82 -40.58
C ASP A 74 13.92 13.06 -41.12
N SER A 75 14.86 13.57 -40.29
CA SER A 75 16.19 13.94 -40.80
C SER A 75 17.37 13.85 -39.84
N VAL A 76 17.35 12.96 -38.82
CA VAL A 76 18.53 12.28 -38.20
C VAL A 76 18.23 11.90 -36.75
N ALA A 77 18.37 10.60 -36.43
CA ALA A 77 18.40 10.11 -35.07
C ALA A 77 19.71 10.55 -34.38
N GLN A 78 19.60 11.44 -33.40
CA GLN A 78 20.77 11.93 -32.65
C GLN A 78 21.10 11.05 -31.45
N ARG A 79 22.31 11.21 -30.89
CA ARG A 79 22.69 10.73 -29.56
C ARG A 79 23.01 11.93 -28.62
N LYS A 80 22.08 12.50 -27.82
CA LYS A 80 22.11 12.96 -26.38
C LYS A 80 23.39 12.39 -25.77
N LEU A 81 24.45 13.11 -26.03
CA LEU A 81 25.73 12.84 -25.44
C LEU A 81 25.52 12.82 -23.91
N ASP A 82 26.13 11.81 -23.28
CA ASP A 82 25.69 11.15 -22.05
C ASP A 82 25.48 12.03 -20.80
#